data_AF-A0AAW0DTZ4-F1
#
_entry.id   AF-A0AAW0DTZ4-F1
#
_cell.length_a   1.000
_cell.length_b   1.000
_cell.length_c   1.000
_cell.angle_alpha   90.00
_cell.angle_beta   90.00
_cell.angle_gamma   90.00
#
_symmetry.space_group_name_H-M   'P 1'
#
loop_
_entity.id
_entity.type
_entity.pdbx_description
1 polymer ?
#
loop_
_entity_poly.entity_id
_entity_poly.type
_entity_poly.pdbx_seq_one_letter_code
_entity_poly.pdbx_strand_id
1 'polypeptide(L)'
;MDSHFSFGPNGAFFAKSDSIWAWSDNNTLPEPLRLILEDPYHPQANKFPYDVAFPIEPGMFSMSWKTVKGEDYYEELFLGPRYTKLADFMRTIAQNGQHCTRTVFGPNASYFTISPSGYSWQNLPPILENDILGRIKKGHPTSVALGVHGSFVVLYSDGNVTFDVAQHYPAVDAMIRNAAENARRKGISYIALSPHAAGQYYVTYGDASASWNIPNEWTVDVTTVSKSLRPVGSAPLALAGVTGGTAAAAGFAAAQGQTPSTPSTLSTGLHAAAKLFHAYQDQQQQNTYAPQQTSFFDTSNSSPPSFDPSTLGNFDPSVLTNNGIDASTLVAGLDPANVVNGIAAIFGSN
;
A
#
# COMPACT_ATOMS: atom_id res chain seq x y z
N MET A 1 2.04 -11.04 10.95
CA MET A 1 3.13 -10.10 11.32
C MET A 1 2.72 -8.75 10.75
N ASP A 2 2.60 -7.73 11.59
CA ASP A 2 2.27 -6.37 11.16
C ASP A 2 3.57 -5.62 10.88
N SER A 3 4.04 -5.69 9.63
CA SER A 3 5.19 -4.91 9.14
C SER A 3 4.79 -4.19 7.87
N HIS A 4 5.25 -2.95 7.73
CA HIS A 4 4.97 -2.11 6.59
C HIS A 4 6.16 -1.22 6.29
N PHE A 5 6.48 -1.07 5.01
CA PHE A 5 7.57 -0.22 4.53
C PHE A 5 7.16 0.43 3.21
N SER A 6 7.19 1.76 3.18
CA SER A 6 6.88 2.53 1.98
C SER A 6 8.10 3.36 1.58
N PHE A 7 8.51 3.18 0.33
CA PHE A 7 9.44 4.08 -0.33
C PHE A 7 8.66 5.27 -0.88
N GLY A 8 9.19 6.47 -0.70
CA GLY A 8 8.61 7.69 -1.23
C GLY A 8 9.58 8.51 -2.08
N PRO A 9 9.07 9.52 -2.79
CA PRO A 9 9.88 10.38 -3.64
C PRO A 9 10.86 11.21 -2.79
N ASN A 10 11.92 11.71 -3.43
CA ASN A 10 12.92 12.59 -2.78
C ASN A 10 13.60 11.99 -1.54
N GLY A 11 13.72 10.65 -1.49
CA GLY A 11 14.30 9.95 -0.35
C GLY A 11 13.39 9.88 0.86
N ALA A 12 12.08 10.08 0.69
CA ALA A 12 11.11 9.82 1.73
C ALA A 12 11.00 8.31 2.02
N PHE A 13 10.79 7.95 3.28
CA PHE A 13 10.36 6.60 3.64
C PHE A 13 9.42 6.61 4.84
N PHE A 14 8.68 5.52 4.99
CA PHE A 14 7.94 5.20 6.20
C PHE A 14 8.14 3.73 6.52
N ALA A 15 8.46 3.40 7.77
CA ALA A 15 8.64 2.04 8.25
C ALA A 15 7.82 1.84 9.54
N LYS A 16 7.07 0.74 9.61
CA LYS A 16 6.29 0.34 10.78
C LYS A 16 6.45 -1.15 11.07
N SER A 17 6.52 -1.47 12.35
CA SER A 17 6.44 -2.83 12.88
C SER A 17 5.81 -2.80 14.26
N ASP A 18 4.66 -3.47 14.41
CA ASP A 18 3.79 -3.38 15.58
C ASP A 18 3.45 -1.91 15.95
N SER A 19 3.83 -1.48 17.16
CA SER A 19 3.62 -0.12 17.70
C SER A 19 4.84 0.78 17.56
N ILE A 20 5.84 0.37 16.78
CA ILE A 20 7.05 1.16 16.52
C ILE A 20 7.04 1.55 15.05
N TRP A 21 7.22 2.84 14.79
CA TRP A 21 7.33 3.37 13.44
C TRP A 21 8.40 4.46 13.38
N ALA A 22 8.95 4.64 12.19
CA ALA A 22 9.93 5.66 11.86
C ALA A 22 9.67 6.16 10.43
N TRP A 23 10.14 7.36 10.13
CA TRP A 23 10.01 7.98 8.83
C TRP A 23 11.22 8.86 8.56
N SER A 24 11.46 9.16 7.29
CA SER A 24 12.52 10.08 6.87
C SER A 24 12.31 11.50 7.40
N ASP A 25 13.43 12.17 7.65
CA ASP A 25 13.59 13.50 8.26
C ASP A 25 12.70 14.61 7.65
N ASN A 26 12.58 15.71 8.41
CA ASN A 26 11.59 16.80 8.27
C ASN A 26 11.48 17.52 6.90
N ASN A 27 12.32 17.20 5.92
CA ASN A 27 12.34 17.88 4.62
C ASN A 27 11.97 17.00 3.42
N THR A 28 11.78 15.69 3.61
CA THR A 28 11.43 14.77 2.51
C THR A 28 9.93 14.44 2.49
N LEU A 29 9.25 14.47 3.64
CA LEU A 29 7.81 14.23 3.73
C LEU A 29 6.99 15.46 3.29
N PRO A 30 5.80 15.24 2.68
CA PRO A 30 4.81 16.30 2.51
C PRO A 30 4.49 16.97 3.85
N GLU A 31 4.45 18.30 3.88
CA GLU A 31 4.22 19.07 5.12
C GLU A 31 2.95 18.65 5.88
N PRO A 32 1.78 18.43 5.24
CA PRO A 32 0.58 17.96 5.95
C PRO A 32 0.78 16.63 6.66
N LEU A 33 1.46 15.67 6.01
CA LEU A 33 1.78 14.38 6.62
C LEU A 33 2.72 14.56 7.82
N ARG A 34 3.73 15.41 7.69
CA ARG A 34 4.67 15.72 8.78
C ARG A 34 3.93 16.30 9.99
N LEU A 35 3.01 17.25 9.78
CA LEU A 35 2.21 17.82 10.87
C LEU A 35 1.35 16.77 11.56
N ILE A 36 0.71 15.86 10.80
CA ILE A 36 -0.08 14.75 11.37
C ILE A 36 0.79 13.82 12.23
N LEU A 37 2.03 13.55 11.81
CA LEU A 37 2.94 12.62 12.51
C LEU A 37 3.67 13.25 13.70
N GLU A 38 4.02 14.54 13.64
CA GLU A 38 4.90 15.19 14.62
C GLU A 38 4.18 16.11 15.60
N ASP A 39 3.13 16.81 15.19
CA ASP A 39 2.50 17.84 16.02
C ASP A 39 1.40 17.22 16.89
N PRO A 40 1.62 17.09 18.22
CA PRO A 40 0.62 16.52 19.12
C PRO A 40 -0.62 17.41 19.28
N TYR A 41 -0.54 18.69 18.88
CA TYR A 41 -1.64 19.64 18.91
C TYR A 41 -2.41 19.69 17.58
N HIS A 42 -1.94 18.99 16.54
CA HIS A 42 -2.66 18.91 15.28
C HIS A 42 -4.06 18.30 15.55
N PRO A 43 -5.15 18.84 14.99
CA PRO A 43 -6.50 18.33 15.24
C PRO A 43 -6.66 16.83 14.89
N GLN A 44 -5.84 16.35 13.95
CA GLN A 44 -5.78 14.97 13.50
C GLN A 44 -4.47 14.27 13.89
N ALA A 45 -3.79 14.73 14.96
CA ALA A 45 -2.52 14.18 15.43
C ALA A 45 -2.58 12.64 15.51
N ASN A 46 -1.57 11.99 14.94
CA ASN A 46 -1.50 10.55 14.83
C ASN A 46 -1.20 9.89 16.18
N LYS A 47 -2.00 8.91 16.56
CA LYS A 47 -1.74 7.99 17.67
C LYS A 47 -1.18 6.66 17.18
N PHE A 48 -1.72 6.16 16.09
CA PHE A 48 -1.32 4.88 15.52
C PHE A 48 -1.54 4.89 14.00
N PRO A 49 -0.48 4.87 13.19
CA PRO A 49 -0.60 4.79 11.75
C PRO A 49 -0.96 3.34 11.35
N TYR A 50 -2.09 3.15 10.67
CA TYR A 50 -2.44 1.84 10.11
C TYR A 50 -1.63 1.57 8.85
N ASP A 51 -1.63 2.54 7.93
CA ASP A 51 -1.01 2.49 6.61
C ASP A 51 -0.55 3.89 6.22
N VAL A 52 0.64 3.99 5.65
CA VAL A 52 1.21 5.21 5.06
C VAL A 52 1.91 4.80 3.78
N ALA A 53 1.55 5.40 2.66
CA ALA A 53 2.12 5.06 1.36
C ALA A 53 2.31 6.30 0.49
N PHE A 54 3.32 6.26 -0.38
CA PHE A 54 3.71 7.40 -1.19
C PHE A 54 3.52 7.08 -2.68
N PRO A 55 2.66 7.81 -3.39
CA PRO A 55 2.65 7.84 -4.85
C PRO A 55 4.01 8.25 -5.44
N ILE A 56 4.18 8.03 -6.74
CA ILE A 56 5.41 8.45 -7.45
C ILE A 56 5.52 9.96 -7.50
N GLU A 57 4.37 10.64 -7.57
CA GLU A 57 4.26 12.08 -7.60
C GLU A 57 4.69 12.71 -6.27
N PRO A 58 5.61 13.70 -6.29
CA PRO A 58 6.06 14.36 -5.07
C PRO A 58 4.93 15.16 -4.43
N GLY A 59 4.94 15.21 -3.09
CA GLY A 59 3.94 15.96 -2.31
C GLY A 59 2.62 15.22 -2.07
N MET A 60 2.43 14.05 -2.69
CA MET A 60 1.24 13.21 -2.49
C MET A 60 1.52 12.10 -1.48
N PHE A 61 0.47 11.66 -0.78
CA PHE A 61 0.52 10.51 0.13
C PHE A 61 -0.87 9.92 0.31
N SER A 62 -0.90 8.65 0.75
CA SER A 62 -2.07 7.96 1.29
C SER A 62 -1.81 7.66 2.75
N MET A 63 -2.78 7.89 3.61
CA MET A 63 -2.68 7.51 5.02
C MET A 63 -4.02 7.03 5.56
N SER A 64 -3.97 5.99 6.39
CA SER A 64 -5.05 5.58 7.29
C SER A 64 -4.47 5.49 8.71
N TRP A 65 -5.12 6.09 9.69
CA TRP A 65 -4.58 6.15 11.06
C TRP A 65 -5.67 6.31 12.12
N LYS A 66 -5.27 6.06 13.36
CA LYS A 66 -6.05 6.43 14.55
C LYS A 66 -5.51 7.73 15.13
N THR A 67 -6.38 8.68 15.42
CA THR A 67 -5.99 9.94 16.05
C THR A 67 -5.73 9.77 17.56
N VAL A 68 -5.11 10.76 18.18
CA VAL A 68 -4.96 10.86 19.65
C VAL A 68 -6.29 10.80 20.40
N LYS A 69 -7.39 11.21 19.75
CA LYS A 69 -8.76 11.13 20.28
C LYS A 69 -9.40 9.75 20.14
N GLY A 70 -8.74 8.83 19.44
CA GLY A 70 -9.21 7.45 19.22
C GLY A 70 -10.11 7.29 18.00
N GLU A 71 -10.29 8.35 17.21
CA GLU A 71 -11.08 8.35 15.97
C GLU A 71 -10.25 7.75 14.82
N ASP A 72 -10.88 6.96 13.96
CA ASP A 72 -10.24 6.45 12.74
C ASP A 72 -10.35 7.50 11.63
N TYR A 73 -9.23 7.84 11.03
CA TYR A 73 -9.10 8.82 9.95
C TYR A 73 -8.40 8.19 8.75
N TYR A 74 -8.69 8.76 7.59
CA TYR A 74 -8.03 8.46 6.33
C TYR A 74 -7.88 9.76 5.56
N GLU A 75 -6.88 9.81 4.70
CA GLU A 75 -6.56 11.00 3.92
C GLU A 75 -6.65 10.68 2.44
N GLU A 76 -7.65 11.27 1.79
CA GLU A 76 -7.92 11.11 0.36
C GLU A 76 -7.66 12.38 -0.46
N LEU A 77 -7.59 13.55 0.18
CA LEU A 77 -7.46 14.83 -0.53
C LEU A 77 -6.10 14.97 -1.20
N PHE A 78 -5.07 14.33 -0.65
CA PHE A 78 -3.72 14.31 -1.23
C PHE A 78 -3.50 13.16 -2.23
N LEU A 79 -4.50 12.33 -2.51
CA LEU A 79 -4.42 11.27 -3.52
C LEU A 79 -4.55 11.77 -4.96
N GLY A 80 -4.85 13.04 -5.21
CA GLY A 80 -4.85 13.63 -6.56
C GLY A 80 -5.82 12.94 -7.55
N PRO A 81 -5.95 13.47 -8.78
CA PRO A 81 -6.98 13.00 -9.72
C PRO A 81 -6.69 11.63 -10.35
N ARG A 82 -5.46 11.11 -10.24
CA ARG A 82 -5.07 9.82 -10.83
C ARG A 82 -5.50 8.61 -10.01
N TYR A 83 -5.87 8.83 -8.75
CA TYR A 83 -6.15 7.79 -7.76
C TYR A 83 -7.58 7.92 -7.20
N THR A 84 -8.54 8.41 -8.00
CA THR A 84 -9.95 8.56 -7.58
C THR A 84 -10.56 7.22 -7.14
N LYS A 85 -10.25 6.14 -7.85
CA LYS A 85 -10.70 4.79 -7.47
C LYS A 85 -10.19 4.35 -6.09
N LEU A 86 -8.97 4.77 -5.70
CA LEU A 86 -8.42 4.50 -4.38
C LEU A 86 -9.12 5.36 -3.33
N ALA A 87 -9.30 6.66 -3.59
CA ALA A 87 -10.01 7.57 -2.71
C ALA A 87 -11.44 7.07 -2.41
N ASP A 88 -12.21 6.72 -3.45
CA ASP A 88 -13.56 6.19 -3.30
C ASP A 88 -13.59 4.88 -2.50
N PHE A 89 -12.61 4.00 -2.71
CA PHE A 89 -12.46 2.78 -1.91
C PHE A 89 -12.19 3.10 -0.43
N MET A 90 -11.24 3.99 -0.14
CA MET A 90 -10.90 4.43 1.23
C MET A 90 -12.11 5.05 1.93
N ARG A 91 -12.85 5.92 1.24
CA ARG A 91 -14.11 6.50 1.74
C ARG A 91 -15.13 5.43 2.08
N THR A 92 -15.32 4.46 1.19
CA THR A 92 -16.32 3.39 1.36
C THR A 92 -15.97 2.49 2.56
N ILE A 93 -14.71 2.10 2.74
CA ILE A 93 -14.33 1.26 3.87
C ILE A 93 -14.37 2.05 5.19
N ALA A 94 -14.05 3.34 5.18
CA ALA A 94 -14.12 4.19 6.37
C ALA A 94 -15.56 4.38 6.86
N GLN A 95 -16.54 4.49 5.96
CA GLN A 95 -17.96 4.51 6.32
C GLN A 95 -18.41 3.22 7.06
N ASN A 96 -17.69 2.12 6.86
CA ASN A 96 -17.91 0.85 7.54
C ASN A 96 -17.05 0.67 8.80
N GLY A 97 -16.36 1.73 9.27
CA GLY A 97 -15.46 1.66 10.42
C GLY A 97 -14.21 0.81 10.17
N GLN A 98 -13.78 0.70 8.91
CA GLN A 98 -12.59 -0.05 8.51
C GLN A 98 -11.53 0.88 7.93
N HIS A 99 -10.31 0.37 7.78
CA HIS A 99 -9.16 1.11 7.26
C HIS A 99 -8.35 0.26 6.27
N CYS A 100 -7.57 0.92 5.42
CA CYS A 100 -6.53 0.26 4.64
C CYS A 100 -5.47 -0.26 5.60
N THR A 101 -5.04 -1.50 5.39
CA THR A 101 -3.97 -2.13 6.17
C THR A 101 -2.65 -2.10 5.41
N ARG A 102 -2.69 -1.96 4.09
CA ARG A 102 -1.50 -1.89 3.25
C ARG A 102 -1.84 -1.28 1.90
N THR A 103 -1.23 -0.14 1.58
CA THR A 103 -1.25 0.45 0.24
C THR A 103 0.16 0.47 -0.33
N VAL A 104 0.29 0.12 -1.59
CA VAL A 104 1.55 0.19 -2.36
C VAL A 104 1.29 0.94 -3.65
N PHE A 105 2.18 1.86 -3.99
CA PHE A 105 2.19 2.57 -5.26
C PHE A 105 3.36 2.11 -6.13
N GLY A 106 3.15 2.14 -7.43
CA GLY A 106 4.19 1.86 -8.42
C GLY A 106 4.13 2.83 -9.60
N PRO A 107 4.98 2.63 -10.61
CA PRO A 107 4.99 3.43 -11.84
C PRO A 107 3.62 3.46 -12.54
N ASN A 108 3.41 4.44 -13.43
CA ASN A 108 2.19 4.56 -14.25
C ASN A 108 0.88 4.78 -13.45
N ALA A 109 0.98 5.43 -12.29
CA ALA A 109 -0.10 5.54 -11.32
C ALA A 109 -0.72 4.18 -10.97
N SER A 110 0.12 3.15 -10.90
CA SER A 110 -0.30 1.84 -10.43
C SER A 110 -0.38 1.86 -8.91
N TYR A 111 -1.37 1.16 -8.38
CA TYR A 111 -1.48 0.93 -6.95
C TYR A 111 -2.17 -0.39 -6.66
N PHE A 112 -1.91 -0.93 -5.48
CA PHE A 112 -2.67 -2.02 -4.88
C PHE A 112 -2.90 -1.69 -3.41
N THR A 113 -4.13 -1.86 -2.92
CA THR A 113 -4.47 -1.67 -1.52
C THR A 113 -5.26 -2.86 -0.97
N ILE A 114 -5.03 -3.18 0.30
CA ILE A 114 -5.70 -4.22 1.06
C ILE A 114 -6.45 -3.57 2.22
N SER A 115 -7.69 -3.99 2.43
CA SER A 115 -8.47 -3.75 3.65
C SER A 115 -9.06 -5.07 4.17
N PRO A 116 -9.61 -5.11 5.40
CA PRO A 116 -10.36 -6.26 5.87
C PRO A 116 -11.60 -6.61 5.04
N SER A 117 -12.16 -5.64 4.29
CA SER A 117 -13.33 -5.84 3.42
C SER A 117 -12.99 -6.24 1.99
N GLY A 118 -11.75 -6.04 1.53
CA GLY A 118 -11.38 -6.41 0.18
C GLY A 118 -10.12 -5.73 -0.33
N TYR A 119 -10.09 -5.56 -1.66
CA TYR A 119 -8.93 -5.08 -2.40
C TYR A 119 -9.36 -4.02 -3.40
N SER A 120 -8.47 -3.06 -3.67
CA SER A 120 -8.62 -2.12 -4.78
C SER A 120 -7.27 -1.96 -5.47
N TRP A 121 -7.28 -1.91 -6.80
CA TRP A 121 -6.09 -1.71 -7.60
C TRP A 121 -6.40 -1.00 -8.91
N GLN A 122 -5.37 -0.44 -9.52
CA GLN A 122 -5.43 0.24 -10.82
C GLN A 122 -4.06 0.12 -11.51
N ASN A 123 -4.08 0.04 -12.85
CA ASN A 123 -2.89 0.12 -13.71
C ASN A 123 -1.75 -0.85 -13.34
N LEU A 124 -2.06 -2.03 -12.80
CA LEU A 124 -1.03 -3.02 -12.47
C LEU A 124 -0.35 -3.54 -13.75
N PRO A 125 0.90 -4.06 -13.66
CA PRO A 125 1.49 -4.84 -14.74
C PRO A 125 0.51 -5.93 -15.22
N PRO A 126 0.27 -6.12 -16.53
CA PRO A 126 -0.76 -7.04 -17.02
C PRO A 126 -0.57 -8.49 -16.54
N ILE A 127 0.67 -8.94 -16.39
CA ILE A 127 0.99 -10.27 -15.86
C ILE A 127 0.51 -10.40 -14.41
N LEU A 128 0.77 -9.37 -13.59
CA LEU A 128 0.34 -9.30 -12.20
C LEU A 128 -1.18 -9.26 -12.09
N GLU A 129 -1.84 -8.40 -12.87
CA GLU A 129 -3.31 -8.26 -12.81
C GLU A 129 -4.02 -9.57 -13.16
N ASN A 130 -3.57 -10.24 -14.24
CA ASN A 130 -4.12 -11.53 -14.64
C ASN A 130 -3.90 -12.62 -13.58
N ASP A 131 -2.74 -12.66 -12.93
CA ASP A 131 -2.47 -13.62 -11.85
C ASP A 131 -3.35 -13.36 -10.62
N ILE A 132 -3.52 -12.10 -10.20
CA ILE A 132 -4.44 -11.73 -9.12
C ILE A 132 -5.87 -12.15 -9.47
N LEU A 133 -6.38 -11.79 -10.65
CA LEU A 133 -7.74 -12.15 -11.08
C LEU A 133 -7.96 -13.67 -11.12
N GLY A 134 -6.96 -14.43 -11.59
CA GLY A 134 -7.02 -15.89 -11.66
C GLY A 134 -6.94 -16.57 -10.29
N ARG A 135 -6.27 -15.96 -9.31
CA ARG A 135 -5.99 -16.55 -7.99
C ARG A 135 -6.86 -16.07 -6.86
N ILE A 136 -7.49 -14.89 -6.95
CA ILE A 136 -8.20 -14.25 -5.82
C ILE A 136 -9.26 -15.13 -5.16
N LYS A 137 -9.81 -16.13 -5.88
CA LYS A 137 -10.76 -17.13 -5.35
C LYS A 137 -10.13 -18.29 -4.59
N LYS A 138 -8.84 -18.58 -4.82
CA LYS A 138 -8.08 -19.72 -4.23
C LYS A 138 -7.15 -19.27 -3.12
N GLY A 139 -6.49 -18.14 -3.31
CA GLY A 139 -5.56 -17.54 -2.37
C GLY A 139 -5.64 -16.03 -2.50
N HIS A 140 -5.68 -15.34 -1.37
CA HIS A 140 -5.73 -13.89 -1.38
C HIS A 140 -4.32 -13.30 -1.29
N PRO A 141 -4.05 -12.18 -1.99
CA PRO A 141 -2.79 -11.45 -1.81
C PRO A 141 -2.64 -10.97 -0.37
N THR A 142 -1.53 -11.31 0.26
CA THR A 142 -1.16 -10.84 1.61
C THR A 142 -0.14 -9.72 1.55
N SER A 143 0.70 -9.69 0.51
CA SER A 143 1.67 -8.63 0.24
C SER A 143 1.82 -8.45 -1.25
N VAL A 144 1.80 -7.19 -1.70
CA VAL A 144 2.15 -6.81 -3.08
C VAL A 144 3.24 -5.77 -3.00
N ALA A 145 4.27 -5.91 -3.82
CA ALA A 145 5.33 -4.94 -3.97
C ALA A 145 5.44 -4.55 -5.45
N LEU A 146 5.47 -3.25 -5.73
CA LEU A 146 5.59 -2.69 -7.06
C LEU A 146 6.92 -1.94 -7.16
N GLY A 147 7.77 -2.34 -8.10
CA GLY A 147 9.08 -1.76 -8.34
C GLY A 147 9.13 -0.96 -9.65
N VAL A 148 10.35 -0.57 -10.03
CA VAL A 148 10.61 0.12 -11.30
C VAL A 148 10.26 -0.77 -12.51
N HIS A 149 9.96 -0.16 -13.64
CA HIS A 149 9.78 -0.84 -14.94
C HIS A 149 8.77 -2.02 -14.92
N GLY A 150 7.74 -1.94 -14.07
CA GLY A 150 6.72 -2.99 -13.97
C GLY A 150 7.19 -4.23 -13.22
N SER A 151 8.35 -4.20 -12.54
CA SER A 151 8.76 -5.25 -11.63
C SER A 151 7.77 -5.39 -10.48
N PHE A 152 7.50 -6.61 -10.05
CA PHE A 152 6.54 -6.86 -8.97
C PHE A 152 6.84 -8.15 -8.21
N VAL A 153 6.33 -8.22 -6.98
CA VAL A 153 6.23 -9.45 -6.18
C VAL A 153 4.87 -9.51 -5.51
N VAL A 154 4.24 -10.68 -5.53
CA VAL A 154 3.02 -10.97 -4.76
C VAL A 154 3.25 -12.19 -3.89
N LEU A 155 2.91 -12.04 -2.62
CA LEU A 155 2.80 -13.13 -1.66
C LEU A 155 1.32 -13.45 -1.49
N TYR A 156 0.95 -14.72 -1.58
CA TYR A 156 -0.41 -15.20 -1.36
C TYR A 156 -0.55 -15.90 -0.01
N SER A 157 -1.78 -15.95 0.50
CA SER A 157 -2.14 -16.58 1.76
C SER A 157 -1.90 -18.09 1.80
N ASP A 158 -1.86 -18.75 0.64
CA ASP A 158 -1.59 -20.17 0.48
C ASP A 158 -0.08 -20.50 0.41
N GLY A 159 0.78 -19.48 0.57
CA GLY A 159 2.24 -19.60 0.50
C GLY A 159 2.80 -19.50 -0.92
N ASN A 160 1.97 -19.35 -1.95
CA ASN A 160 2.46 -19.11 -3.30
C ASN A 160 3.09 -17.72 -3.43
N VAL A 161 4.09 -17.62 -4.30
CA VAL A 161 4.77 -16.37 -4.64
C VAL A 161 4.81 -16.24 -6.17
N THR A 162 4.29 -15.13 -6.68
CA THR A 162 4.40 -14.76 -8.10
C THR A 162 5.24 -13.50 -8.21
N PHE A 163 6.21 -13.47 -9.11
CA PHE A 163 7.13 -12.33 -9.21
C PHE A 163 7.74 -12.18 -10.61
N ASP A 164 8.09 -10.94 -10.93
CA ASP A 164 8.96 -10.57 -12.05
C ASP A 164 9.88 -9.44 -11.58
N VAL A 165 11.13 -9.78 -11.25
CA VAL A 165 12.10 -8.83 -10.68
C VAL A 165 13.53 -9.00 -11.20
N ALA A 166 13.78 -9.98 -12.08
CA ALA A 166 15.14 -10.47 -12.37
C ALA A 166 16.07 -9.38 -12.93
N GLN A 167 15.54 -8.46 -13.73
CA GLN A 167 16.35 -7.41 -14.37
C GLN A 167 16.71 -6.26 -13.42
N HIS A 168 15.85 -5.94 -12.45
CA HIS A 168 15.97 -4.70 -11.67
C HIS A 168 16.23 -4.94 -10.17
N TYR A 169 15.95 -6.14 -9.65
CA TYR A 169 16.19 -6.51 -8.26
C TYR A 169 16.80 -7.93 -8.17
N PRO A 170 18.02 -8.15 -8.70
CA PRO A 170 18.65 -9.48 -8.74
C PRO A 170 18.84 -10.09 -7.34
N ALA A 171 19.08 -9.27 -6.32
CA ALA A 171 19.15 -9.74 -4.93
C ALA A 171 17.81 -10.33 -4.45
N VAL A 172 16.68 -9.71 -4.82
CA VAL A 172 15.34 -10.20 -4.47
C VAL A 172 15.02 -11.47 -5.24
N ASP A 173 15.35 -11.55 -6.54
CA ASP A 173 15.21 -12.79 -7.33
C ASP A 173 15.96 -13.96 -6.66
N ALA A 174 17.23 -13.73 -6.29
CA ALA A 174 18.05 -14.71 -5.60
C ALA A 174 17.47 -15.13 -4.24
N MET A 175 16.93 -14.19 -3.46
CA MET A 175 16.26 -14.48 -2.19
C MET A 175 15.01 -15.35 -2.38
N ILE A 176 14.14 -15.02 -3.33
CA ILE A 176 12.90 -15.77 -3.57
C ILE A 176 13.22 -17.19 -4.07
N ARG A 177 14.23 -17.35 -4.94
CA ARG A 177 14.63 -18.66 -5.47
C ARG A 177 15.41 -19.52 -4.49
N ASN A 178 15.99 -18.95 -3.43
CA ASN A 178 16.73 -19.71 -2.42
C ASN A 178 15.78 -20.44 -1.45
N ALA A 179 15.27 -21.59 -1.89
CA ALA A 179 14.31 -22.39 -1.13
C ALA A 179 14.85 -22.83 0.25
N ALA A 180 16.14 -23.14 0.36
CA ALA A 180 16.75 -23.56 1.62
C ALA A 180 16.76 -22.43 2.66
N GLU A 181 17.15 -21.22 2.26
CA GLU A 181 17.14 -20.06 3.14
C GLU A 181 15.71 -19.63 3.49
N ASN A 182 14.78 -19.67 2.53
CA ASN A 182 13.38 -19.40 2.79
C ASN A 182 12.79 -20.39 3.78
N ALA A 183 13.08 -21.69 3.66
CA ALA A 183 12.64 -22.68 4.64
C ALA A 183 13.23 -22.39 6.03
N ARG A 184 14.52 -22.04 6.10
CA ARG A 184 15.21 -21.69 7.37
C ARG A 184 14.57 -20.49 8.06
N ARG A 185 14.19 -19.45 7.30
CA ARG A 185 13.58 -18.22 7.82
C ARG A 185 12.05 -18.25 7.91
N LYS A 186 11.42 -19.42 7.71
CA LYS A 186 9.96 -19.62 7.69
C LYS A 186 9.23 -18.80 6.61
N GLY A 187 9.86 -18.65 5.45
CA GLY A 187 9.34 -17.95 4.28
C GLY A 187 9.44 -16.43 4.38
N ILE A 188 9.19 -15.77 3.25
CA ILE A 188 9.04 -14.32 3.19
C ILE A 188 7.63 -13.97 3.69
N SER A 189 7.52 -13.07 4.67
CA SER A 189 6.26 -12.65 5.25
C SER A 189 5.80 -11.28 4.73
N TYR A 190 6.75 -10.43 4.34
CA TYR A 190 6.49 -9.12 3.73
C TYR A 190 7.65 -8.71 2.81
N ILE A 191 7.31 -7.96 1.77
CA ILE A 191 8.28 -7.38 0.85
C ILE A 191 7.79 -6.01 0.35
N ALA A 192 8.72 -5.07 0.24
CA ALA A 192 8.57 -3.79 -0.42
C ALA A 192 9.72 -3.59 -1.42
N LEU A 193 9.38 -3.09 -2.61
CA LEU A 193 10.33 -2.70 -3.64
C LEU A 193 10.26 -1.19 -3.79
N SER A 194 11.41 -0.53 -4.00
CA SER A 194 11.42 0.91 -4.29
C SER A 194 10.99 1.14 -5.73
N PRO A 195 9.89 1.85 -6.01
CA PRO A 195 9.52 2.21 -7.38
C PRO A 195 10.33 3.41 -7.89
N HIS A 196 11.22 3.98 -7.07
CA HIS A 196 12.06 5.13 -7.39
C HIS A 196 13.49 4.75 -7.80
N ALA A 197 14.00 3.63 -7.26
CA ALA A 197 15.37 3.19 -7.53
C ALA A 197 15.45 1.66 -7.64
N ALA A 198 16.01 1.19 -8.76
CA ALA A 198 16.28 -0.23 -8.96
C ALA A 198 17.22 -0.77 -7.86
N GLY A 199 17.00 -2.03 -7.48
CA GLY A 199 17.81 -2.72 -6.47
C GLY A 199 17.50 -2.35 -5.02
N GLN A 200 16.73 -1.29 -4.73
CA GLN A 200 16.33 -0.96 -3.36
C GLN A 200 15.10 -1.77 -2.92
N TYR A 201 15.17 -2.39 -1.74
CA TYR A 201 14.11 -3.25 -1.21
C TYR A 201 14.15 -3.33 0.32
N TYR A 202 13.03 -3.78 0.90
CA TYR A 202 12.90 -4.18 2.29
C TYR A 202 12.11 -5.50 2.36
N VAL A 203 12.64 -6.50 3.06
CA VAL A 203 12.05 -7.84 3.18
C VAL A 203 12.01 -8.24 4.65
N THR A 204 10.89 -8.79 5.11
CA THR A 204 10.81 -9.48 6.40
C THR A 204 10.43 -10.95 6.21
N TYR A 205 10.86 -11.77 7.15
CA TYR A 205 10.69 -13.22 7.12
C TYR A 205 9.79 -13.71 8.25
N GLY A 206 9.33 -14.95 8.16
CA GLY A 206 8.46 -15.56 9.18
C GLY A 206 9.12 -15.74 10.55
N ASP A 207 10.46 -15.75 10.62
CA ASP A 207 11.26 -15.85 11.84
C ASP A 207 11.53 -14.52 12.54
N ALA A 208 10.92 -13.41 12.09
CA ALA A 208 11.17 -12.04 12.55
C ALA A 208 12.54 -11.46 12.22
N SER A 209 13.30 -12.08 11.32
CA SER A 209 14.43 -11.41 10.69
C SER A 209 13.96 -10.47 9.57
N ALA A 210 14.83 -9.52 9.21
CA ALA A 210 14.64 -8.64 8.07
C ALA A 210 15.94 -8.52 7.26
N SER A 211 15.82 -8.14 6.00
CA SER A 211 16.94 -7.87 5.10
C SER A 211 16.55 -6.76 4.14
N TRP A 212 17.49 -5.88 3.83
CA TRP A 212 17.19 -4.67 3.07
C TRP A 212 18.39 -4.20 2.26
N ASN A 213 18.10 -3.42 1.22
CA ASN A 213 19.06 -2.59 0.51
C ASN A 213 18.44 -1.20 0.39
N ILE A 214 18.84 -0.29 1.26
CA ILE A 214 18.28 1.06 1.41
C ILE A 214 19.42 2.07 1.61
N PRO A 215 19.19 3.38 1.42
CA PRO A 215 20.16 4.41 1.76
C PRO A 215 20.68 4.30 3.20
N ASN A 216 21.96 4.61 3.39
CA ASN A 216 22.65 4.40 4.68
C ASN A 216 22.04 5.26 5.80
N GLU A 217 21.59 6.46 5.46
CA GLU A 217 20.92 7.39 6.36
C GLU A 217 19.65 6.79 7.00
N TRP A 218 18.95 5.87 6.33
CA TRP A 218 17.74 5.23 6.87
C TRP A 218 18.06 4.03 7.78
N THR A 219 19.30 3.52 7.75
CA THR A 219 19.63 2.22 8.34
C THR A 219 19.40 2.20 9.85
N VAL A 220 19.64 3.30 10.56
CA VAL A 220 19.43 3.38 12.03
C VAL A 220 17.94 3.22 12.38
N ASP A 221 17.08 3.95 11.68
CA ASP A 221 15.63 3.93 11.91
C ASP A 221 15.02 2.60 11.51
N VAL A 222 15.37 2.10 10.32
CA VAL A 222 14.87 0.81 9.82
C VAL A 222 15.34 -0.33 10.72
N THR A 223 16.59 -0.32 11.18
CA THR A 223 17.06 -1.31 12.17
C THR A 223 16.26 -1.24 13.47
N THR A 224 15.92 -0.03 13.93
CA THR A 224 15.13 0.17 15.16
C THR A 224 13.73 -0.40 15.01
N VAL A 225 13.06 -0.13 13.89
CA VAL A 225 11.75 -0.69 13.56
C VAL A 225 11.82 -2.21 13.40
N SER A 226 12.79 -2.75 12.65
CA SER A 226 12.92 -4.20 12.42
C SER A 226 13.18 -5.01 13.69
N LYS A 227 13.78 -4.41 14.74
CA LYS A 227 13.96 -5.08 16.05
C LYS A 227 12.64 -5.37 16.77
N SER A 228 11.53 -4.71 16.40
CA SER A 228 10.22 -4.97 16.99
C SER A 228 9.45 -6.11 16.30
N LEU A 229 9.97 -6.67 15.21
CA LEU A 229 9.32 -7.76 14.48
C LEU A 229 9.09 -8.98 15.38
N ARG A 230 7.94 -9.63 15.19
CA ARG A 230 7.55 -10.83 15.96
C ARG A 230 7.38 -12.06 15.06
N PRO A 231 7.90 -13.24 15.46
CA PRO A 231 7.80 -14.43 14.62
C PRO A 231 6.34 -14.79 14.31
N VAL A 232 6.08 -15.23 13.08
CA VAL A 232 4.74 -15.70 12.68
C VAL A 232 4.36 -16.91 13.53
N GLY A 233 3.16 -16.87 14.13
CA GLY A 233 2.66 -17.91 15.02
C GLY A 233 3.10 -17.80 16.49
N SER A 234 3.88 -16.77 16.86
CA SER A 234 4.07 -16.45 18.28
C SER A 234 2.76 -15.91 18.87
N ALA A 235 2.31 -16.48 20.00
CA ALA A 235 1.17 -15.93 20.72
C ALA A 235 1.47 -14.46 21.08
N PRO A 236 0.48 -13.55 21.02
CA PRO A 236 0.69 -12.17 21.45
C PRO A 236 1.22 -12.21 22.89
N LEU A 237 2.41 -11.63 23.11
CA LEU A 237 2.89 -11.40 24.48
C LEU A 237 1.81 -10.59 25.16
N ALA A 238 1.09 -11.20 26.10
CA ALA A 238 0.23 -10.47 27.00
C ALA A 238 1.13 -9.37 27.56
N LEU A 239 0.76 -8.10 27.31
CA LEU A 239 1.47 -6.94 27.84
C LEU A 239 1.40 -7.09 29.36
N ALA A 240 2.43 -7.71 29.94
CA ALA A 240 2.50 -7.95 31.35
C ALA A 240 2.47 -6.57 31.98
N GLY A 241 1.33 -6.23 32.60
CA GLY A 241 1.19 -5.01 33.36
C GLY A 241 2.42 -4.93 34.27
N VAL A 242 3.14 -3.83 34.17
CA VAL A 242 4.22 -3.50 35.10
C VAL A 242 3.55 -3.26 36.45
N THR A 243 3.26 -4.34 37.15
CA THR A 243 2.86 -4.31 38.55
C THR A 243 4.16 -4.20 39.32
N GLY A 244 4.39 -3.03 39.91
CA GLY A 244 5.61 -2.72 40.66
C GLY A 244 5.92 -3.79 41.70
N GLY A 245 6.99 -4.54 41.45
CA GLY A 245 7.61 -5.45 42.39
C GLY A 245 8.98 -4.91 42.78
N THR A 246 9.12 -4.55 44.04
CA THR A 246 10.37 -4.11 44.68
C THR A 246 11.49 -5.13 44.51
N ALA A 247 12.69 -4.60 44.28
CA ALA A 247 13.93 -5.31 43.99
C ALA A 247 14.33 -6.37 45.02
N ALA A 248 14.90 -7.48 44.54
CA ALA A 248 15.85 -8.28 45.26
C ALA A 248 17.13 -8.41 44.42
N ALA A 249 18.21 -7.80 44.91
CA ALA A 249 19.54 -7.85 44.32
C ALA A 249 20.18 -9.22 44.60
N ALA A 250 20.69 -9.88 43.57
CA ALA A 250 21.65 -10.97 43.70
C ALA A 250 22.75 -10.77 42.66
N GLY A 251 23.98 -10.64 43.17
CA GLY A 251 25.16 -10.20 42.43
C GLY A 251 25.75 -11.25 41.51
N PHE A 252 26.44 -10.77 40.48
CA PHE A 252 27.41 -11.54 39.72
C PHE A 252 28.77 -10.84 39.78
N ALA A 253 29.77 -11.65 40.10
CA ALA A 253 31.15 -11.25 40.35
C ALA A 253 31.90 -10.88 39.07
N ALA A 254 32.77 -9.87 39.22
CA ALA A 254 33.64 -9.34 38.18
C ALA A 254 34.92 -10.19 38.01
N ALA A 255 35.37 -10.32 36.76
CA ALA A 255 36.76 -10.64 36.42
C ALA A 255 37.34 -9.46 35.62
N GLN A 256 38.46 -8.93 36.11
CA GLN A 256 39.19 -7.76 35.62
C GLN A 256 40.01 -8.07 34.35
N GLY A 257 40.20 -7.06 33.49
CA GLY A 257 41.15 -7.15 32.37
C GLY A 257 41.22 -5.93 31.46
N GLN A 258 41.81 -4.84 31.96
CA GLN A 258 42.58 -3.76 31.29
C GLN A 258 42.03 -2.99 30.06
N THR A 259 42.11 -1.67 30.21
CA THR A 259 41.81 -0.57 29.28
C THR A 259 42.92 -0.33 28.24
N PRO A 260 42.59 0.36 27.13
CA PRO A 260 43.10 1.72 26.98
C PRO A 260 42.02 2.75 26.59
N SER A 261 42.28 3.97 27.06
CA SER A 261 41.46 5.18 26.96
C SER A 261 41.46 5.82 25.57
N THR A 262 40.27 6.16 25.07
CA THR A 262 40.04 7.20 24.04
C THR A 262 38.64 7.80 24.19
N PRO A 263 38.41 9.04 23.73
CA PRO A 263 37.49 10.00 24.35
C PRO A 263 36.02 9.81 23.97
N SER A 264 35.17 10.04 24.95
CA SER A 264 33.71 10.04 24.87
C SER A 264 33.17 11.25 24.14
N THR A 265 32.53 11.02 22.99
CA THR A 265 31.52 11.93 22.43
C THR A 265 30.19 11.18 22.42
N LEU A 266 29.50 11.25 23.56
CA LEU A 266 28.13 10.78 23.74
C LEU A 266 27.21 11.97 23.47
N SER A 267 26.55 11.98 22.32
CA SER A 267 25.30 12.71 22.12
C SER A 267 24.37 11.89 21.23
N THR A 268 23.86 10.79 21.79
CA THR A 268 22.75 10.06 21.18
C THR A 268 21.47 10.80 21.52
N GLY A 269 20.92 11.47 20.49
CA GLY A 269 19.83 12.43 20.59
C GLY A 269 18.54 11.82 21.13
N LEU A 270 18.11 12.37 22.27
CA LEU A 270 16.70 12.53 22.62
C LEU A 270 16.02 13.40 21.54
N HIS A 271 15.49 12.79 20.49
CA HIS A 271 14.51 13.43 19.59
C HIS A 271 13.10 13.38 20.20
N ALA A 272 12.97 13.88 21.43
CA ALA A 272 11.69 14.01 22.12
C ALA A 272 11.78 15.11 23.19
N ALA A 273 11.77 16.38 22.76
CA ALA A 273 11.13 17.49 23.48
C ALA A 273 11.51 18.83 22.84
N ALA A 274 10.50 19.71 22.77
CA ALA A 274 10.58 21.14 22.54
C ALA A 274 10.77 21.63 21.10
N LYS A 275 9.65 21.99 20.45
CA LYS A 275 9.46 23.34 19.87
C LYS A 275 8.02 23.83 20.06
N LEU A 276 7.88 24.80 20.96
CA LEU A 276 6.78 25.76 21.07
C LEU A 276 6.97 26.85 19.99
N PHE A 277 5.94 27.14 19.18
CA PHE A 277 5.41 28.51 19.02
C PHE A 277 4.14 28.57 18.13
N HIS A 278 3.28 29.53 18.46
CA HIS A 278 2.02 29.94 17.83
C HIS A 278 2.09 30.24 16.33
N ALA A 279 1.06 29.80 15.59
CA ALA A 279 0.02 30.65 14.99
C ALA A 279 -0.59 29.95 13.75
N TYR A 280 -1.77 29.34 13.89
CA TYR A 280 -2.71 29.16 12.77
C TYR A 280 -4.12 28.97 13.33
N GLN A 281 -4.69 30.07 13.83
CA GLN A 281 -6.10 30.17 14.19
C GLN A 281 -6.65 31.33 13.39
N ASP A 282 -7.04 31.05 12.14
CA ASP A 282 -8.05 31.80 11.36
C ASP A 282 -8.19 31.17 9.97
N GLN A 283 -8.90 30.04 9.90
CA GLN A 283 -9.67 29.64 8.71
C GLN A 283 -10.68 28.50 8.98
N GLN A 284 -11.27 28.47 10.18
CA GLN A 284 -12.41 27.59 10.49
C GLN A 284 -13.67 28.45 10.59
N GLN A 285 -14.22 28.84 9.43
CA GLN A 285 -15.65 29.13 9.32
C GLN A 285 -16.28 28.20 8.29
N GLN A 286 -17.13 27.32 8.82
CA GLN A 286 -18.24 26.63 8.19
C GLN A 286 -17.92 25.56 7.12
N ASN A 287 -17.78 24.32 7.59
CA ASN A 287 -18.32 23.17 6.88
C ASN A 287 -18.91 22.17 7.89
N THR A 288 -20.03 22.53 8.48
CA THR A 288 -20.96 21.57 9.09
C THR A 288 -21.73 20.91 7.95
N TYR A 289 -21.19 19.83 7.38
CA TYR A 289 -21.98 18.94 6.54
C TYR A 289 -22.81 18.02 7.43
N ALA A 290 -24.07 18.42 7.65
CA ALA A 290 -25.12 17.49 8.01
C ALA A 290 -25.39 16.57 6.80
N PRO A 291 -25.56 15.25 6.97
CA PRO A 291 -25.93 14.38 5.88
C PRO A 291 -27.39 14.67 5.49
N GLN A 292 -27.60 15.33 4.35
CA GLN A 292 -28.90 15.27 3.68
C GLN A 292 -29.04 13.91 3.01
N GLN A 293 -30.02 13.15 3.49
CA GLN A 293 -30.55 11.98 2.81
C GLN A 293 -31.16 12.41 1.48
N THR A 294 -30.56 11.99 0.38
CA THR A 294 -31.26 11.79 -0.89
C THR A 294 -31.16 10.32 -1.24
N SER A 295 -32.20 9.59 -0.89
CA SER A 295 -32.44 8.21 -1.32
C SER A 295 -32.70 8.18 -2.82
N PHE A 296 -31.83 7.56 -3.61
CA PHE A 296 -32.19 6.98 -4.91
C PHE A 296 -31.30 5.76 -5.18
N PHE A 297 -31.97 4.64 -5.49
CA PHE A 297 -31.52 3.25 -5.65
C PHE A 297 -31.34 2.44 -4.35
N ASP A 298 -32.50 1.92 -3.90
CA ASP A 298 -32.64 0.66 -3.17
C ASP A 298 -32.41 -0.50 -4.15
N THR A 299 -31.39 -1.32 -3.92
CA THR A 299 -31.16 -2.59 -4.63
C THR A 299 -31.17 -3.75 -3.65
N SER A 300 -32.22 -3.84 -2.84
CA SER A 300 -32.52 -5.07 -2.13
C SER A 300 -33.69 -5.79 -2.80
N ASN A 301 -33.46 -7.06 -3.12
CA ASN A 301 -34.47 -8.09 -3.40
C ASN A 301 -34.99 -8.23 -4.86
N SER A 302 -34.19 -8.86 -5.73
CA SER A 302 -34.72 -9.79 -6.72
C SER A 302 -33.66 -10.81 -7.15
N SER A 303 -34.00 -12.09 -7.06
CA SER A 303 -33.23 -13.17 -7.68
C SER A 303 -33.18 -12.95 -9.20
N PRO A 304 -32.06 -13.23 -9.89
CA PRO A 304 -32.02 -13.13 -11.33
C PRO A 304 -33.04 -14.10 -11.95
N PRO A 305 -33.83 -13.67 -12.96
CA PRO A 305 -34.71 -14.59 -13.66
C PRO A 305 -33.88 -15.66 -14.36
N SER A 306 -34.28 -16.92 -14.18
CA SER A 306 -33.71 -18.03 -14.93
C SER A 306 -34.01 -17.83 -16.42
N PHE A 307 -32.95 -17.82 -17.24
CA PHE A 307 -33.06 -17.80 -18.68
C PHE A 307 -33.69 -19.12 -19.15
N ASP A 308 -34.90 -19.07 -19.70
CA ASP A 308 -35.58 -20.20 -20.33
C ASP A 308 -35.25 -20.21 -21.83
N PRO A 309 -34.37 -21.13 -22.31
CA PRO A 309 -33.94 -21.19 -23.70
C PRO A 309 -35.05 -21.65 -24.67
N SER A 310 -36.26 -21.96 -24.20
CA SER A 310 -37.39 -22.35 -25.05
C SER A 310 -38.16 -21.16 -25.67
N THR A 311 -37.79 -19.92 -25.36
CA THR A 311 -38.43 -18.70 -25.90
C THR A 311 -37.76 -18.13 -27.16
N LEU A 312 -36.71 -18.75 -27.69
CA LEU A 312 -36.13 -18.43 -29.00
C LEU A 312 -36.98 -19.03 -30.15
N GLY A 313 -38.24 -18.63 -30.20
CA GLY A 313 -39.11 -18.84 -31.35
C GLY A 313 -38.95 -17.70 -32.36
N ASN A 314 -38.53 -18.05 -33.58
CA ASN A 314 -38.63 -17.27 -34.81
C ASN A 314 -38.26 -15.78 -34.73
N PHE A 315 -36.97 -15.49 -34.91
CA PHE A 315 -36.52 -14.15 -35.27
C PHE A 315 -36.91 -13.88 -36.73
N ASP A 316 -37.91 -13.03 -36.95
CA ASP A 316 -38.34 -12.57 -38.28
C ASP A 316 -37.39 -11.44 -38.75
N PRO A 317 -36.57 -11.67 -39.81
CA PRO A 317 -35.62 -10.68 -40.29
C PRO A 317 -36.27 -9.44 -40.92
N SER A 318 -37.58 -9.43 -41.14
CA SER A 318 -38.29 -8.29 -41.75
C SER A 318 -38.40 -7.05 -40.85
N VAL A 319 -38.15 -7.20 -39.54
CA VAL A 319 -38.22 -6.09 -38.56
C VAL A 319 -37.11 -5.06 -38.74
N LEU A 320 -35.97 -5.43 -39.35
CA LEU A 320 -34.85 -4.49 -39.58
C LEU A 320 -35.10 -3.52 -40.75
N THR A 321 -36.02 -3.84 -41.66
CA THR A 321 -36.31 -3.02 -42.84
C THR A 321 -37.12 -1.75 -42.52
N ASN A 322 -37.85 -1.72 -41.39
CA ASN A 322 -38.70 -0.58 -41.04
C ASN A 322 -37.97 0.58 -40.34
N ASN A 323 -36.70 0.41 -39.98
CA ASN A 323 -35.89 1.46 -39.34
C ASN A 323 -34.90 2.14 -40.31
N GLY A 324 -35.06 1.96 -41.63
CA GLY A 324 -34.24 2.65 -42.62
C GLY A 324 -32.75 2.28 -42.61
N ILE A 325 -32.38 1.18 -41.93
CA ILE A 325 -31.02 0.65 -41.95
C ILE A 325 -30.93 -0.31 -43.13
N ASP A 326 -30.41 0.19 -44.24
CA ASP A 326 -30.11 -0.62 -45.41
C ASP A 326 -28.91 -1.54 -45.10
N ALA A 327 -29.19 -2.85 -44.95
CA ALA A 327 -28.18 -3.86 -44.63
C ALA A 327 -27.06 -3.95 -45.68
N SER A 328 -27.25 -3.43 -46.90
CA SER A 328 -26.20 -3.38 -47.92
C SER A 328 -25.08 -2.38 -47.59
N THR A 329 -25.36 -1.35 -46.77
CA THR A 329 -24.36 -0.35 -46.35
C THR A 329 -23.42 -0.88 -45.26
N LEU A 330 -23.91 -1.78 -44.41
CA LEU A 330 -23.10 -2.42 -43.35
C LEU A 330 -22.11 -3.45 -43.89
N VAL A 331 -22.43 -4.10 -45.01
CA VAL A 331 -21.52 -5.08 -45.64
C VAL A 331 -20.42 -4.37 -46.46
N ALA A 332 -20.70 -3.21 -47.06
CA ALA A 332 -19.70 -2.43 -47.79
C ALA A 332 -18.61 -1.81 -46.89
N GLY A 333 -18.90 -1.61 -45.59
CA GLY A 333 -17.95 -1.10 -44.60
C GLY A 333 -16.95 -2.14 -44.06
N LEU A 334 -17.17 -3.42 -44.35
CA LEU A 334 -16.29 -4.52 -43.93
C LEU A 334 -15.43 -5.07 -45.08
N ASP A 335 -15.51 -4.48 -46.28
CA ASP A 335 -14.61 -4.82 -47.38
C ASP A 335 -13.17 -4.40 -47.02
N PRO A 336 -12.22 -5.34 -46.94
CA PRO A 336 -10.82 -5.05 -46.62
C PRO A 336 -10.19 -3.98 -47.53
N ALA A 337 -10.66 -3.83 -48.78
CA ALA A 337 -10.15 -2.82 -49.70
C ALA A 337 -10.48 -1.38 -49.27
N ASN A 338 -11.65 -1.16 -48.64
CA ASN A 338 -12.07 0.16 -48.17
C ASN A 338 -11.38 0.56 -46.85
N VAL A 339 -11.06 -0.43 -46.01
CA VAL A 339 -10.32 -0.21 -44.75
C VAL A 339 -8.89 0.25 -45.03
N VAL A 340 -8.24 -0.29 -46.05
CA VAL A 340 -6.86 0.09 -46.43
C VAL A 340 -6.80 1.53 -46.95
N ASN A 341 -7.79 1.98 -47.73
CA ASN A 341 -7.85 3.36 -48.22
C ASN A 341 -8.14 4.39 -47.11
N GLY A 342 -8.92 4.02 -46.08
CA GLY A 342 -9.17 4.88 -44.92
C GLY A 342 -7.92 5.10 -44.05
N ILE A 343 -7.06 4.08 -43.92
CA ILE A 343 -5.82 4.17 -43.13
C ILE A 343 -4.75 5.00 -43.85
N ALA A 344 -4.69 4.94 -45.19
CA ALA A 344 -3.76 5.76 -45.99
C ALA A 344 -4.06 7.27 -45.90
N ALA A 345 -5.33 7.66 -45.71
CA ALA A 345 -5.72 9.06 -45.55
C ALA A 345 -5.38 9.64 -44.16
N ILE A 346 -5.13 8.79 -43.15
CA ILE A 346 -4.85 9.22 -41.77
C ILE A 346 -3.34 9.39 -41.53
N PHE A 347 -2.48 8.74 -42.33
CA PHE A 347 -1.03 8.67 -42.06
C PHE A 347 -0.12 9.16 -43.21
N GLY A 348 -0.59 10.03 -44.11
CA GLY A 348 0.24 10.48 -45.24
C GLY A 348 0.08 11.93 -45.67
N SER A 349 0.82 12.85 -45.04
CA SER A 349 1.60 13.91 -45.73
C SER A 349 2.44 14.71 -44.71
N ASN A 350 3.68 14.27 -44.50
CA ASN A 350 4.86 15.10 -44.27
C ASN A 350 6.10 14.32 -44.65
#